data_AF-A0A484YUF3-F1
#
_entry.id   AF-A0A484YUF3-F1
#
_cell.length_a   1.000
_cell.length_b   1.000
_cell.length_c   1.000
_cell.angle_alpha   90.00
_cell.angle_beta   90.00
_cell.angle_gamma   90.00
#
_symmetry.space_group_name_H-M   'P 1'
#
loop_
_entity.id
_entity.type
_entity.pdbx_description
1 polymer ?
#
loop_
_entity_poly.entity_id
_entity_poly.type
_entity_poly.pdbx_seq_one_letter_code
_entity_poly.pdbx_strand_id
1 'polypeptide(L)'
;MQKLLFNMGMHSVRNSDDGFGFAGSDAIIFNGNIVNASLLIAAQLEKADIRTAESLGKWNELSLVQQAMVDVGVVQSGYNDPAAALIITDLLDRIDAPTREEIDDALSGLFSRDAGWQQYYQVIELAVARKNNPQATIDIAPTFRDDLEVIGKHYPKTDAAKMCRQNPAMLKTA
;
A
#
# COMPACT_ATOMS: atom_id res chain seq x y z
N MET A 1 3.48 19.99 2.26
CA MET A 1 2.44 19.91 1.22
C MET A 1 1.35 18.89 1.56
N GLN A 2 1.68 17.82 2.30
CA GLN A 2 0.74 16.83 2.85
C GLN A 2 -0.59 17.42 3.34
N LYS A 3 -0.57 18.42 4.24
CA LYS A 3 -1.79 19.05 4.78
C LYS A 3 -2.71 19.66 3.70
N LEU A 4 -2.13 20.20 2.62
CA LEU A 4 -2.89 20.73 1.50
C LEU A 4 -3.63 19.61 0.77
N LEU A 5 -2.92 18.53 0.39
CA LEU A 5 -3.54 17.37 -0.28
C LEU A 5 -4.64 16.75 0.57
N PHE A 6 -4.38 16.59 1.86
CA PHE A 6 -5.34 16.05 2.80
C PHE A 6 -6.62 16.90 2.85
N ASN A 7 -6.48 18.23 2.93
CA ASN A 7 -7.61 19.17 2.89
C ASN A 7 -8.35 19.18 1.55
N MET A 8 -7.70 18.74 0.47
CA MET A 8 -8.33 18.56 -0.86
C MET A 8 -9.05 17.20 -0.99
N GLY A 9 -9.07 16.38 0.07
CA GLY A 9 -9.75 15.09 0.11
C GLY A 9 -8.86 13.89 -0.19
N MET A 10 -7.55 14.08 -0.40
CA MET A 10 -6.58 13.00 -0.57
C MET A 10 -6.17 12.43 0.80
N HIS A 11 -7.12 11.78 1.47
CA HIS A 11 -6.96 11.28 2.84
C HIS A 11 -6.01 10.08 2.95
N SER A 12 -5.57 9.50 1.83
CA SER A 12 -4.52 8.48 1.83
C SER A 12 -3.16 9.04 2.24
N VAL A 13 -2.94 10.34 2.05
CA VAL A 13 -1.66 11.01 2.32
C VAL A 13 -1.63 11.39 3.81
N ARG A 14 -1.23 10.44 4.64
CA ARG A 14 -1.38 10.53 6.11
C ARG A 14 -0.26 11.34 6.76
N ASN A 15 -0.31 11.51 8.08
CA ASN A 15 0.76 12.17 8.82
C ASN A 15 1.00 11.42 10.14
N SER A 16 2.09 10.67 10.18
CA SER A 16 2.52 9.83 11.30
C SER A 16 3.76 10.33 12.03
N ASP A 17 4.47 11.32 11.48
CA ASP A 17 5.80 11.73 11.93
C ASP A 17 5.95 13.25 11.99
N ASP A 18 4.85 14.00 12.08
CA ASP A 18 4.82 15.47 12.19
C ASP A 18 5.63 16.20 11.10
N GLY A 19 5.85 15.54 9.97
CA GLY A 19 6.60 16.07 8.83
C GLY A 19 8.12 15.95 8.93
N PHE A 20 8.64 15.12 9.83
CA PHE A 20 10.07 14.78 9.86
C PHE A 20 10.49 13.88 8.69
N GLY A 21 9.54 13.18 8.05
CA GLY A 21 9.75 12.44 6.80
C GLY A 21 10.46 11.10 6.96
N PHE A 22 10.41 10.48 8.13
CA PHE A 22 11.02 9.16 8.37
C PHE A 22 10.03 7.99 8.29
N ALA A 23 8.72 8.26 8.32
CA ALA A 23 7.72 7.20 8.37
C ALA A 23 7.13 6.81 7.00
N GLY A 24 7.10 7.73 6.03
CA GLY A 24 6.65 7.48 4.65
C GLY A 24 5.16 7.22 4.47
N SER A 25 4.32 7.43 5.49
CA SER A 25 2.86 7.26 5.39
C SER A 25 2.17 8.31 4.49
N ASP A 26 2.92 9.34 4.10
CA ASP A 26 2.53 10.44 3.24
C ASP A 26 3.15 10.36 1.83
N ALA A 27 3.57 9.15 1.43
CA ALA A 27 4.14 8.89 0.11
C ALA A 27 3.16 9.27 -1.02
N ILE A 28 3.68 9.97 -2.02
CA ILE A 28 3.01 10.33 -3.27
C ILE A 28 3.97 10.08 -4.44
N ILE A 29 3.42 9.92 -5.65
CA ILE A 29 4.22 10.02 -6.88
C ILE A 29 4.18 11.49 -7.32
N PHE A 30 5.34 12.15 -7.32
CA PHE A 30 5.53 13.52 -7.78
C PHE A 30 6.41 13.51 -9.02
N ASN A 31 5.85 13.89 -10.17
CA ASN A 31 6.52 13.87 -11.47
C ASN A 31 7.23 12.53 -11.75
N GLY A 32 6.53 11.42 -11.49
CA GLY A 32 7.04 10.07 -11.71
C GLY A 32 7.98 9.51 -10.63
N ASN A 33 8.18 10.20 -9.50
CA ASN A 33 9.05 9.73 -8.42
C ASN A 33 8.29 9.63 -7.09
N ILE A 34 8.53 8.56 -6.32
CA ILE A 34 8.01 8.43 -4.95
C ILE A 34 8.72 9.44 -4.04
N VAL A 35 7.94 10.27 -3.34
CA VAL A 35 8.43 11.26 -2.38
C VAL A 35 7.46 11.41 -1.20
N ASN A 36 7.96 11.90 -0.07
CA ASN A 36 7.13 12.23 1.10
C ASN A 36 6.51 13.63 0.93
N ALA A 37 5.18 13.72 0.94
CA ALA A 37 4.44 14.97 0.74
C ALA A 37 4.72 16.05 1.80
N SER A 38 5.16 15.67 3.00
CA SER A 38 5.55 16.57 4.07
C SER A 38 6.82 17.36 3.75
N LEU A 39 7.73 16.79 2.96
CA LEU A 39 9.01 17.40 2.60
C LEU A 39 8.91 18.38 1.41
N LEU A 40 7.74 18.48 0.78
CA LEU A 40 7.47 19.44 -0.29
C LEU A 40 6.74 20.69 0.23
N ILE A 41 7.00 21.83 -0.39
CA ILE A 41 6.22 23.07 -0.19
C ILE A 41 5.16 23.24 -1.29
N ALA A 42 4.05 23.91 -0.97
CA ALA A 42 2.92 24.08 -1.89
C ALA A 42 3.30 24.78 -3.22
N ALA A 43 4.31 25.65 -3.20
CA ALA A 43 4.80 26.34 -4.39
C ALA A 43 5.40 25.37 -5.45
N GLN A 44 5.86 24.18 -5.05
CA GLN A 44 6.42 23.20 -5.98
C GLN A 44 5.37 22.43 -6.79
N LEU A 45 4.08 22.62 -6.50
CA LEU A 45 2.98 21.88 -7.13
C LEU A 45 2.55 22.51 -8.46
N GLU A 46 3.00 23.72 -8.77
CA GLU A 46 2.60 24.38 -10.01
C GLU A 46 3.01 23.52 -11.22
N LYS A 47 2.00 23.06 -11.97
CA LYS A 47 2.13 22.16 -13.14
C LYS A 47 2.74 20.79 -12.83
N ALA A 48 2.82 20.40 -11.56
CA ALA A 48 3.29 19.08 -11.19
C ALA A 48 2.22 18.00 -11.49
N ASP A 49 2.67 16.84 -11.94
CA ASP A 49 1.85 15.63 -11.95
C ASP A 49 1.96 14.95 -10.57
N ILE A 50 0.81 14.72 -9.94
CA ILE A 50 0.74 14.16 -8.59
C ILE A 50 -0.25 13.00 -8.61
N ARG A 51 0.24 11.81 -8.24
CA ARG A 51 -0.60 10.64 -8.02
C ARG A 51 -0.51 10.22 -6.55
N THR A 52 -1.66 9.97 -5.96
CA THR A 52 -1.82 9.45 -4.61
C THR A 52 -2.48 8.07 -4.67
N ALA A 53 -2.67 7.41 -3.53
CA ALA A 53 -3.27 6.09 -3.52
C ALA A 53 -4.71 6.09 -4.05
N GLU A 54 -5.43 7.23 -3.98
CA GLU A 54 -6.75 7.44 -4.56
C GLU A 54 -6.81 7.09 -6.06
N SER A 55 -5.68 7.12 -6.76
CA SER A 55 -5.59 6.78 -8.18
C SER A 55 -5.53 5.27 -8.50
N LEU A 56 -5.27 4.42 -7.49
CA LEU A 56 -4.94 3.00 -7.72
C LEU A 56 -6.15 2.13 -8.10
N GLY A 57 -7.31 2.42 -7.52
CA GLY A 57 -8.52 1.62 -7.68
C GLY A 57 -9.60 2.36 -8.46
N LYS A 58 -10.59 1.61 -8.95
CA LYS A 58 -11.85 2.18 -9.43
C LYS A 58 -12.87 2.23 -8.29
N TRP A 59 -13.97 2.94 -8.51
CA TRP A 59 -15.06 2.96 -7.54
C TRP A 59 -15.50 1.52 -7.20
N ASN A 60 -15.41 1.17 -5.92
CA ASN A 60 -15.76 -0.13 -5.36
C ASN A 60 -14.87 -1.33 -5.79
N GLU A 61 -13.72 -1.09 -6.42
CA GLU A 61 -12.79 -2.12 -6.87
C GLU A 61 -11.39 -1.89 -6.30
N LEU A 62 -10.73 -2.97 -5.87
CA LEU A 62 -9.32 -2.93 -5.47
C LEU A 62 -8.44 -2.98 -6.72
N SER A 63 -7.30 -2.27 -6.67
CA SER A 63 -6.22 -2.48 -7.64
C SER A 63 -5.64 -3.89 -7.51
N LEU A 64 -4.86 -4.32 -8.51
CA LEU A 64 -4.13 -5.59 -8.49
C LEU A 64 -3.31 -5.75 -7.20
N VAL A 65 -2.54 -4.70 -6.86
CA VAL A 65 -1.68 -4.67 -5.66
C VAL A 65 -2.53 -4.66 -4.39
N GLN A 66 -3.59 -3.85 -4.33
CA GLN A 66 -4.45 -3.81 -3.15
C GLN A 66 -5.15 -5.15 -2.90
N GLN A 67 -5.59 -5.84 -3.96
CA GLN A 67 -6.16 -7.19 -3.83
C GLN A 67 -5.11 -8.18 -3.35
N ALA A 68 -3.88 -8.13 -3.88
CA ALA A 68 -2.78 -8.97 -3.40
C ALA A 68 -2.46 -8.71 -1.92
N MET A 69 -2.49 -7.45 -1.46
CA MET A 69 -2.31 -7.09 -0.05
C MET A 69 -3.38 -7.73 0.86
N VAL A 70 -4.65 -7.67 0.45
CA VAL A 70 -5.76 -8.31 1.17
C VAL A 70 -5.58 -9.82 1.20
N ASP A 71 -5.26 -10.42 0.05
CA ASP A 71 -5.17 -11.87 -0.09
C ASP A 71 -3.95 -12.44 0.62
N VAL A 72 -2.83 -11.72 0.72
CA VAL A 72 -1.67 -12.11 1.53
C VAL A 72 -1.89 -11.88 3.02
N GLY A 73 -2.84 -11.01 3.39
CA GLY A 73 -3.10 -10.68 4.79
C GLY A 73 -2.07 -9.71 5.40
N VAL A 74 -1.41 -8.89 4.57
CA VAL A 74 -0.50 -7.84 5.07
C VAL A 74 -1.25 -6.69 5.75
N VAL A 75 -2.54 -6.54 5.43
CA VAL A 75 -3.43 -5.48 5.95
C VAL A 75 -3.75 -5.73 7.42
N GLN A 76 -3.16 -4.93 8.32
CA GLN A 76 -3.32 -5.04 9.77
C GLN A 76 -4.08 -3.85 10.36
N SER A 77 -3.35 -2.79 10.78
CA SER A 77 -3.96 -1.54 11.23
C SER A 77 -4.56 -0.77 10.06
N GLY A 78 -3.99 -0.94 8.87
CA GLY A 78 -4.37 -0.21 7.67
C GLY A 78 -3.69 1.15 7.53
N TYR A 79 -2.84 1.60 8.47
CA TYR A 79 -2.32 2.97 8.50
C TYR A 79 -1.33 3.27 7.36
N ASN A 80 -0.49 2.31 6.99
CA ASN A 80 0.52 2.49 5.94
C ASN A 80 0.11 1.88 4.61
N ASP A 81 -0.97 1.09 4.58
CA ASP A 81 -1.39 0.33 3.41
C ASP A 81 -1.60 1.18 2.15
N PRO A 82 -2.16 2.40 2.20
CA PRO A 82 -2.29 3.21 0.99
C PRO A 82 -0.93 3.61 0.41
N ALA A 83 0.02 3.99 1.26
CA ALA A 83 1.38 4.32 0.84
C ALA A 83 2.11 3.08 0.30
N ALA A 84 2.01 1.95 0.99
CA ALA A 84 2.57 0.67 0.54
C ALA A 84 2.02 0.27 -0.84
N ALA A 85 0.70 0.34 -1.02
CA ALA A 85 0.06 0.02 -2.30
C ALA A 85 0.55 0.93 -3.43
N LEU A 86 0.73 2.23 -3.15
CA LEU A 86 1.23 3.20 -4.14
C LEU A 86 2.68 2.91 -4.54
N ILE A 87 3.55 2.68 -3.55
CA ILE A 87 4.97 2.37 -3.76
C ILE A 87 5.13 1.06 -4.54
N ILE A 88 4.41 0.01 -4.16
CA ILE A 88 4.48 -1.29 -4.84
C ILE A 88 3.92 -1.19 -6.26
N THR A 89 2.87 -0.40 -6.48
CA THR A 89 2.33 -0.17 -7.83
C THR A 89 3.36 0.54 -8.70
N ASP A 90 4.01 1.61 -8.19
CA ASP A 90 5.09 2.30 -8.92
C ASP A 90 6.27 1.36 -9.25
N LEU A 91 6.69 0.54 -8.29
CA LEU A 91 7.74 -0.45 -8.51
C LEU A 91 7.38 -1.41 -9.64
N LEU A 92 6.16 -1.95 -9.63
CA LEU A 92 5.70 -2.91 -10.64
C LEU A 92 5.37 -2.27 -11.99
N ASP A 93 5.11 -0.97 -12.05
CA ASP A 93 4.99 -0.23 -13.31
C ASP A 93 6.37 -0.07 -13.99
N ARG A 94 7.47 -0.06 -13.21
CA ARG A 94 8.85 0.09 -13.71
C ARG A 94 9.59 -1.23 -13.92
N ILE A 95 9.34 -2.23 -13.08
CA ILE A 95 10.07 -3.50 -13.05
C ILE A 95 9.06 -4.65 -12.98
N ASP A 96 9.00 -5.47 -14.02
CA ASP A 96 7.97 -6.52 -14.13
C ASP A 96 8.10 -7.64 -13.10
N ALA A 97 9.33 -7.97 -12.69
CA ALA A 97 9.64 -8.99 -11.70
C ALA A 97 10.84 -8.53 -10.84
N PRO A 98 10.62 -7.67 -9.83
CA PRO A 98 11.70 -7.07 -9.07
C PRO A 98 12.41 -8.08 -8.16
N THR A 99 13.71 -7.89 -7.96
CA THR A 99 14.49 -8.67 -6.98
C THR A 99 14.19 -8.24 -5.56
N ARG A 100 14.65 -9.00 -4.55
CA ARG A 100 14.47 -8.63 -3.14
C ARG A 100 15.13 -7.28 -2.82
N GLU A 101 16.31 -7.03 -3.37
CA GLU A 101 17.04 -5.78 -3.17
C GLU A 101 16.29 -4.58 -3.76
N GLU A 102 15.65 -4.74 -4.93
CA GLU A 102 14.84 -3.69 -5.55
C GLU A 102 13.54 -3.44 -4.76
N ILE A 103 12.97 -4.48 -4.17
CA ILE A 103 11.82 -4.36 -3.26
C ILE A 103 12.21 -3.63 -1.99
N ASP A 104 13.36 -3.98 -1.40
CA ASP A 104 13.88 -3.36 -0.18
C ASP A 104 14.16 -1.87 -0.40
N ASP A 105 14.80 -1.52 -1.51
CA ASP A 105 15.07 -0.14 -1.89
C ASP A 105 13.76 0.66 -2.05
N ALA A 106 12.79 0.13 -2.80
CA ALA A 106 11.51 0.78 -3.01
C ALA A 106 10.72 1.02 -1.71
N LEU A 107 10.74 0.05 -0.78
CA LEU A 107 10.02 0.14 0.50
C LEU A 107 10.82 0.80 1.62
N SER A 108 12.10 1.11 1.41
CA SER A 108 13.00 1.64 2.44
C SER A 108 12.51 2.94 3.11
N GLY A 109 11.75 3.75 2.36
CA GLY A 109 11.16 5.00 2.85
C GLY A 109 9.88 4.81 3.66
N LEU A 110 9.31 3.61 3.73
CA LEU A 110 8.08 3.30 4.44
C LEU A 110 8.39 2.59 5.75
N PHE A 111 7.87 3.09 6.87
CA PHE A 111 8.01 2.42 8.17
C PHE A 111 6.71 1.70 8.55
N SER A 112 6.70 0.37 8.54
CA SER A 112 5.58 -0.46 9.04
C SER A 112 5.94 -1.15 10.35
N ARG A 113 5.05 -1.03 11.35
CA ARG A 113 5.25 -1.61 12.69
C ARG A 113 4.43 -2.88 12.93
N ASP A 114 3.39 -3.08 12.13
CA ASP A 114 2.40 -4.13 12.27
C ASP A 114 2.60 -5.32 11.32
N ALA A 115 3.26 -5.13 10.17
CA ALA A 115 3.61 -6.20 9.23
C ALA A 115 5.06 -6.67 9.39
N GLY A 116 5.32 -7.94 9.08
CA GLY A 116 6.60 -8.62 9.32
C GLY A 116 7.60 -8.60 8.15
N TRP A 117 7.49 -7.64 7.22
CA TRP A 117 8.23 -7.51 5.95
C TRP A 117 8.08 -8.67 4.95
N GLN A 118 8.12 -9.91 5.41
CA GLN A 118 7.97 -11.11 4.59
C GLN A 118 6.68 -11.08 3.75
N GLN A 119 5.58 -10.58 4.32
CA GLN A 119 4.31 -10.43 3.62
C GLN A 119 4.40 -9.46 2.44
N TYR A 120 5.22 -8.40 2.49
CA TYR A 120 5.36 -7.49 1.35
C TYR A 120 6.02 -8.17 0.15
N TYR A 121 7.02 -9.03 0.36
CA TYR A 121 7.56 -9.84 -0.75
C TYR A 121 6.50 -10.78 -1.32
N GLN A 122 5.69 -11.41 -0.48
CA GLN A 122 4.59 -12.28 -0.91
C GLN A 122 3.51 -11.50 -1.69
N VAL A 123 3.20 -10.25 -1.29
CA VAL A 123 2.28 -9.37 -2.04
C VAL A 123 2.80 -9.12 -3.45
N ILE A 124 4.10 -8.83 -3.56
CA ILE A 124 4.74 -8.53 -4.85
C ILE A 124 4.79 -9.78 -5.71
N GLU A 125 5.19 -10.93 -5.14
CA GLU A 125 5.16 -12.23 -5.81
C GLU A 125 3.77 -12.57 -6.35
N LEU A 126 2.73 -12.42 -5.53
CA LEU A 126 1.35 -12.67 -5.92
C LEU A 126 0.88 -11.70 -7.01
N ALA A 127 1.21 -10.41 -6.89
CA ALA A 127 0.86 -9.39 -7.87
C ALA A 127 1.53 -9.68 -9.23
N VAL A 128 2.82 -10.04 -9.23
CA VAL A 128 3.57 -10.43 -10.43
C VAL A 128 2.95 -11.67 -11.08
N ALA A 129 2.64 -12.71 -10.31
CA ALA A 129 1.97 -13.90 -10.83
C ALA A 129 0.61 -13.56 -11.47
N ARG A 130 -0.13 -12.64 -10.85
CA ARG A 130 -1.47 -12.22 -11.31
C ARG A 130 -1.48 -11.29 -12.51
N LYS A 131 -0.37 -10.60 -12.83
CA LYS A 131 -0.23 -9.88 -14.12
C LYS A 131 -0.45 -10.83 -15.32
N ASN A 132 0.04 -12.07 -15.22
CA ASN A 132 -0.05 -13.06 -16.30
C ASN A 132 -1.24 -14.03 -16.13
N ASN A 133 -1.60 -14.36 -14.88
CA ASN A 133 -2.71 -15.24 -14.56
C ASN A 133 -3.54 -14.65 -13.41
N PRO A 134 -4.66 -13.97 -13.69
CA PRO A 134 -5.49 -13.32 -12.66
C PRO A 134 -5.96 -14.24 -11.52
N GLN A 135 -5.99 -15.56 -11.75
CA GLN A 135 -6.39 -16.57 -10.76
C GLN A 135 -5.21 -17.19 -10.00
N ALA A 136 -3.99 -16.67 -10.18
CA ALA A 136 -2.82 -17.18 -9.48
C ALA A 136 -2.97 -17.05 -7.96
N THR A 137 -2.47 -18.08 -7.27
CA THR A 137 -2.38 -18.18 -5.81
C THR A 137 -0.95 -18.55 -5.44
N ILE A 138 -0.53 -18.20 -4.23
CA ILE A 138 0.75 -18.61 -3.64
C ILE A 138 0.52 -19.19 -2.25
N ASP A 139 1.45 -20.02 -1.78
CA ASP A 139 1.41 -20.54 -0.41
C ASP A 139 1.90 -19.47 0.57
N ILE A 140 0.94 -18.79 1.20
CA ILE A 140 1.21 -17.64 2.09
C ILE A 140 1.62 -18.12 3.48
N ALA A 141 0.88 -19.06 4.04
CA ALA A 141 1.06 -19.59 5.38
C ALA A 141 0.62 -21.06 5.43
N PRO A 142 1.23 -21.88 6.31
CA PRO A 142 0.80 -23.26 6.50
C PRO A 142 -0.64 -23.31 7.04
N THR A 143 -1.41 -24.29 6.55
CA THR A 143 -2.72 -24.60 7.09
C THR A 143 -2.64 -25.66 8.17
N PHE A 144 -3.48 -25.56 9.18
CA PHE A 144 -3.62 -26.54 10.26
C PHE A 144 -5.04 -27.09 10.26
N ARG A 145 -5.24 -28.29 10.84
CA ARG A 145 -6.56 -28.92 11.05
C ARG A 145 -7.40 -29.06 9.77
N ASP A 146 -7.20 -30.14 9.02
CA ASP A 146 -7.87 -30.38 7.73
C ASP A 146 -9.38 -30.68 7.88
N ASP A 147 -9.82 -30.95 9.10
CA ASP A 147 -11.23 -31.16 9.45
C ASP A 147 -12.04 -29.87 9.60
N LEU A 148 -11.39 -28.69 9.55
CA LEU A 148 -12.03 -27.39 9.77
C LEU A 148 -11.86 -26.49 8.54
N GLU A 149 -12.92 -25.77 8.16
CA GLU A 149 -12.91 -24.92 6.96
C GLU A 149 -12.23 -23.56 7.15
N VAL A 150 -12.28 -22.99 8.36
CA VAL A 150 -11.83 -21.61 8.64
C VAL A 150 -10.71 -21.57 9.68
N ILE A 151 -10.86 -22.34 10.76
CA ILE A 151 -9.92 -22.31 11.89
C ILE A 151 -8.58 -22.94 11.47
N GLY A 152 -7.49 -22.18 11.61
CA GLY A 152 -6.16 -22.63 11.19
C GLY A 152 -5.92 -22.54 9.69
N LYS A 153 -6.81 -21.89 8.94
CA LYS A 153 -6.67 -21.63 7.50
C LYS A 153 -6.32 -20.16 7.24
N HIS A 154 -5.70 -19.92 6.08
CA HIS A 154 -5.43 -18.57 5.64
C HIS A 154 -6.71 -17.93 5.09
N TYR A 155 -7.20 -16.90 5.78
CA TYR A 155 -8.36 -16.14 5.36
C TYR A 155 -8.08 -14.64 5.51
N PRO A 156 -8.47 -13.81 4.51
CA PRO A 156 -8.37 -12.37 4.65
C PRO A 156 -9.20 -11.85 5.83
N LYS A 157 -8.65 -10.84 6.51
CA LYS A 157 -9.38 -10.14 7.57
C LYS A 157 -10.61 -9.45 6.98
N THR A 158 -11.76 -9.55 7.67
CA THR A 158 -13.07 -9.11 7.14
C THR A 158 -13.13 -7.63 6.73
N ASP A 159 -12.35 -6.77 7.39
CA ASP A 159 -12.27 -5.34 7.09
C ASP A 159 -11.05 -4.98 6.22
N ALA A 160 -10.22 -5.94 5.80
CA ALA A 160 -8.98 -5.66 5.07
C ALA A 160 -9.24 -4.91 3.76
N ALA A 161 -10.25 -5.34 2.99
CA ALA A 161 -10.64 -4.65 1.78
C ALA A 161 -11.06 -3.19 2.07
N LYS A 162 -11.74 -2.94 3.19
CA LYS A 162 -12.15 -1.60 3.60
C LYS A 162 -10.98 -0.75 4.09
N MET A 163 -9.96 -1.35 4.70
CA MET A 163 -8.76 -0.66 5.22
C MET A 163 -7.76 -0.34 4.11
N CYS A 164 -7.61 -1.25 3.16
CA CYS A 164 -6.77 -1.07 1.98
C CYS A 164 -7.40 -0.07 0.99
N ARG A 165 -8.75 -0.04 0.93
CA ARG A 165 -9.50 1.10 0.37
C ARG A 165 -9.33 2.29 1.30
N GLN A 166 -9.13 3.48 0.77
CA GLN A 166 -8.85 4.66 1.59
C GLN A 166 -10.10 5.16 2.33
N ASN A 167 -10.53 4.42 3.35
CA ASN A 167 -11.71 4.80 4.11
C ASN A 167 -11.37 5.97 5.07
N PRO A 168 -12.19 7.04 5.11
CA PRO A 168 -12.06 8.12 6.08
C PRO A 168 -12.20 7.71 7.56
N ALA A 169 -12.47 6.44 7.88
CA ALA A 169 -12.57 5.97 9.27
C ALA A 169 -11.28 6.15 10.11
N MET A 170 -10.11 6.38 9.48
CA MET A 170 -8.82 6.60 10.15
C MET A 170 -8.43 8.09 10.24
N LEU A 171 -9.36 9.01 9.94
CA LEU A 171 -9.14 10.45 10.10
C LEU A 171 -8.88 10.75 11.60
N LYS A 172 -7.67 11.23 11.93
CA LYS A 172 -7.45 11.92 13.20
C LYS A 172 -8.43 13.09 13.23
N THR A 173 -9.38 13.08 14.17
CA THR A 173 -10.06 14.31 14.58
C THR A 173 -8.98 15.29 15.03
N ALA A 174 -8.98 16.47 14.40
CA ALA A 174 -8.05 17.56 14.67
C ALA A 174 -8.04 17.99 16.15
#